data_AF-A0A835UZ57-F1
#
_entry.id   AF-A0A835UZ57-F1
#
_cell.length_a   1.000
_cell.length_b   1.000
_cell.length_c   1.000
_cell.angle_alpha   90.00
_cell.angle_beta   90.00
_cell.angle_gamma   90.00
#
_symmetry.space_group_name_H-M   'P 1'
#
loop_
_entity.id
_entity.type
_entity.pdbx_description
1 polymer ?
#
loop_
_entity_poly.entity_id
_entity_poly.type
_entity_poly.pdbx_seq_one_letter_code
_entity_poly.pdbx_strand_id
1 'polypeptide(L)'
;MKVVDKRALAKKNKLGRVDTERRILRVLDHPFLPTLFAEFDASPHFSCVVMEFCSGGDLHALRHRQPGLRFPLPVARFYAAEVLLALEYLHMLGIVYRDLKPENVLIRSDGHIMLSDFDLSLESAAAPSVEISGAGCSDDEVITTSCFPDLFFRSKNVASRPSRQFIAEPVAARSNSFVGTHEYVAPEVAAGQVHGSAVDWWAYGIFLYELLYGRTPFAGPTNEATLHNILRLPLGFPQAMGAGDHDADSAAARGLISALLVKVPANRLGSRYGAAELKTHPFFKGINFALMRSSRPPAMRDLDRAVSCRERPKPLSFDCF
;
A
#
# COMPACT_ATOMS: atom_id res chain seq x y z
N MET A 1 0.48 -15.88 -15.12
CA MET A 1 1.70 -16.65 -14.76
C MET A 1 2.88 -15.70 -14.79
N LYS A 2 3.60 -15.53 -13.68
CA LYS A 2 4.89 -14.83 -13.62
C LYS A 2 6.00 -15.86 -13.86
N VAL A 3 6.93 -15.55 -14.77
CA VAL A 3 8.08 -16.39 -15.09
C VAL A 3 9.34 -15.61 -14.77
N VAL A 4 10.22 -16.22 -13.97
CA VAL A 4 11.46 -15.60 -13.52
C VAL A 4 12.65 -16.42 -13.98
N ASP A 5 13.58 -15.79 -14.71
CA ASP A 5 14.86 -16.38 -15.10
C ASP A 5 15.87 -16.32 -13.94
N LYS A 6 16.12 -17.48 -13.33
CA LYS A 6 17.07 -17.67 -12.23
C LYS A 6 18.51 -17.37 -12.64
N ARG A 7 18.90 -17.63 -13.90
CA ARG A 7 20.26 -17.32 -14.40
C ARG A 7 20.49 -15.82 -14.48
N ALA A 8 19.49 -15.09 -14.99
CA ALA A 8 19.56 -13.63 -15.09
C ALA A 8 19.67 -12.97 -13.70
N LEU A 9 18.96 -13.51 -12.70
CA LEU A 9 19.05 -13.04 -11.32
C LEU A 9 20.35 -13.45 -10.62
N ALA A 10 20.86 -14.66 -10.87
CA ALA A 10 22.13 -15.13 -10.33
C ALA A 10 23.30 -14.25 -10.78
N LYS A 11 23.33 -13.83 -12.05
CA LYS A 11 24.33 -12.87 -12.57
C LYS A 11 24.33 -11.54 -11.84
N LYS A 12 23.22 -11.15 -11.21
CA LYS A 12 23.05 -9.90 -10.47
C LYS A 12 23.14 -10.09 -8.94
N ASN A 13 23.48 -11.30 -8.45
CA ASN A 13 23.43 -11.67 -7.04
C ASN A 13 22.06 -11.42 -6.39
N LYS A 14 20.97 -11.64 -7.14
CA LYS A 14 19.58 -11.38 -6.73
C LYS A 14 18.73 -12.63 -6.64
N LEU A 15 19.34 -13.82 -6.60
CA LEU A 15 18.62 -15.09 -6.62
C LEU A 15 17.68 -15.26 -5.41
N GLY A 16 18.10 -14.81 -4.23
CA GLY A 16 17.29 -14.90 -3.00
C GLY A 16 15.96 -14.15 -3.07
N ARG A 17 15.79 -13.21 -4.01
CA ARG A 17 14.51 -12.51 -4.22
C ARG A 17 13.40 -13.45 -4.68
N VAL A 18 13.74 -14.46 -5.48
CA VAL A 18 12.77 -15.47 -5.94
C VAL A 18 12.24 -16.28 -4.78
N ASP A 19 13.14 -16.69 -3.87
CA ASP A 19 12.78 -17.50 -2.72
C ASP A 19 11.95 -16.71 -1.71
N THR A 20 12.30 -15.44 -1.48
CA THR A 20 11.50 -14.52 -0.65
C THR A 20 10.11 -14.28 -1.24
N GLU A 21 10.01 -13.96 -2.52
CA GLU A 21 8.71 -13.75 -3.18
C GLU A 21 7.82 -14.99 -3.06
N ARG A 22 8.36 -16.19 -3.29
CA ARG A 22 7.61 -17.45 -3.14
C ARG A 22 7.13 -17.68 -1.71
N ARG A 23 8.00 -17.49 -0.72
CA ARG A 23 7.61 -17.66 0.70
C ARG A 23 6.49 -16.71 1.10
N ILE A 24 6.59 -15.44 0.71
CA ILE A 24 5.56 -14.44 0.98
C ILE A 24 4.25 -14.85 0.30
N LEU A 25 4.26 -15.15 -1.00
CA LEU A 25 3.04 -15.49 -1.75
C LEU A 25 2.29 -16.71 -1.19
N ARG A 26 2.98 -17.65 -0.52
CA ARG A 26 2.35 -18.82 0.12
C ARG A 26 1.52 -18.48 1.35
N VAL A 27 1.79 -17.36 2.03
CA VAL A 27 1.13 -16.98 3.30
C VAL A 27 0.10 -15.87 3.13
N LEU A 28 -0.05 -15.31 1.93
CA LEU A 28 -1.01 -14.24 1.68
C LEU A 28 -2.44 -14.80 1.57
N ASP A 29 -3.35 -14.20 2.33
CA ASP A 29 -4.79 -14.43 2.24
C ASP A 29 -5.53 -13.12 2.51
N HIS A 30 -5.63 -12.28 1.48
CA HIS A 30 -6.23 -10.96 1.59
C HIS A 30 -6.83 -10.52 0.25
N PRO A 31 -8.01 -9.88 0.22
CA PRO A 31 -8.72 -9.55 -1.03
C PRO A 31 -7.98 -8.61 -1.99
N PHE A 32 -6.99 -7.88 -1.50
CA PHE A 32 -6.19 -6.92 -2.27
C PHE A 32 -4.74 -7.37 -2.48
N LEU A 33 -4.45 -8.65 -2.18
CA LEU A 33 -3.15 -9.29 -2.39
C LEU A 33 -3.33 -10.54 -3.28
N PRO A 34 -2.25 -11.04 -3.92
CA PRO A 34 -2.38 -12.17 -4.82
C PRO A 34 -2.73 -13.46 -4.09
N THR A 35 -3.65 -14.22 -4.66
CA THR A 35 -3.82 -15.64 -4.33
C THR A 35 -2.87 -16.48 -5.20
N LEU A 36 -2.02 -17.29 -4.55
CA LEU A 36 -1.14 -18.24 -5.22
C LEU A 36 -1.91 -19.53 -5.57
N PHE A 37 -2.05 -19.83 -6.86
CA PHE A 37 -2.70 -21.06 -7.33
C PHE A 37 -1.72 -22.23 -7.48
N ALA A 38 -0.52 -21.95 -7.98
CA ALA A 38 0.52 -22.95 -8.15
C ALA A 38 1.90 -22.29 -8.24
N GLU A 39 2.93 -23.03 -7.85
CA GLU A 39 4.33 -22.69 -8.11
C GLU A 39 5.07 -23.93 -8.58
N PHE A 40 6.00 -23.76 -9.51
CA PHE A 40 6.83 -24.85 -10.01
C PHE A 40 8.05 -24.29 -10.72
N ASP A 41 9.05 -25.14 -10.93
CA ASP A 41 10.18 -24.86 -11.80
C ASP A 41 9.95 -25.59 -13.13
N ALA A 42 9.79 -24.84 -14.24
CA ALA A 42 9.58 -25.42 -15.57
C ALA A 42 10.88 -25.97 -16.19
N SER A 43 12.02 -25.52 -15.68
CA SER A 43 13.37 -25.89 -16.07
C SER A 43 14.31 -25.51 -14.91
N PRO A 44 15.56 -26.01 -14.86
CA PRO A 44 16.53 -25.58 -13.84
C PRO A 44 16.76 -24.06 -13.79
N HIS A 45 16.28 -23.31 -14.78
CA HIS A 45 16.51 -21.88 -14.92
C HIS A 45 15.25 -21.02 -14.84
N PHE A 46 14.05 -21.60 -14.91
CA PHE A 46 12.81 -20.83 -14.90
C PHE A 46 11.95 -21.20 -13.69
N SER A 47 11.73 -20.21 -12.83
CA SER A 47 10.78 -20.25 -11.72
C SER A 47 9.45 -19.70 -12.19
N CYS A 48 8.38 -20.48 -12.06
CA CYS A 48 7.03 -20.08 -12.43
C CYS A 48 6.14 -19.94 -11.20
N VAL A 49 5.33 -18.89 -11.18
CA VAL A 49 4.32 -18.61 -10.16
C VAL A 49 3.01 -18.31 -10.89
N VAL A 50 1.96 -19.04 -10.53
CA VAL A 50 0.62 -18.90 -11.08
C VAL A 50 -0.27 -18.26 -10.03
N MET A 51 -0.78 -17.08 -10.35
CA MET A 51 -1.63 -16.27 -9.48
C MET A 51 -2.79 -15.68 -10.29
N GLU A 52 -3.70 -15.01 -9.60
CA GLU A 52 -4.83 -14.30 -10.21
C GLU A 52 -4.36 -13.35 -11.34
N PHE A 53 -5.12 -13.34 -12.43
CA PHE A 53 -4.86 -12.48 -13.57
C PHE A 53 -5.63 -11.16 -13.45
N CYS A 54 -4.91 -10.04 -13.50
CA CYS A 54 -5.46 -8.70 -13.45
C CYS A 54 -5.64 -8.13 -14.87
N SER A 55 -6.87 -8.13 -15.38
CA SER A 55 -7.17 -7.69 -16.75
C SER A 55 -7.15 -6.17 -16.95
N GLY A 56 -7.22 -5.38 -15.88
CA GLY A 56 -7.28 -3.92 -15.95
C GLY A 56 -5.92 -3.24 -16.12
N GLY A 57 -4.82 -4.01 -16.16
CA GLY A 57 -3.46 -3.47 -16.18
C GLY A 57 -3.04 -2.97 -14.80
N ASP A 58 -2.24 -1.91 -14.76
CA ASP A 58 -1.74 -1.28 -13.54
C ASP A 58 -2.25 0.17 -13.37
N LEU A 59 -2.19 0.69 -12.14
CA LEU A 59 -2.61 2.05 -11.85
C LEU A 59 -1.75 3.10 -12.56
N HIS A 60 -0.48 2.82 -12.85
CA HIS A 60 0.38 3.73 -13.61
C HIS A 60 -0.20 3.97 -15.01
N ALA A 61 -0.48 2.91 -15.75
CA ALA A 61 -1.06 2.96 -17.09
C ALA A 61 -2.46 3.57 -17.08
N LEU A 62 -3.29 3.25 -16.08
CA LEU A 62 -4.61 3.86 -15.95
C LEU A 62 -4.52 5.37 -15.69
N ARG A 63 -3.61 5.80 -14.81
CA ARG A 63 -3.36 7.21 -14.49
C ARG A 63 -2.87 8.00 -15.70
N HIS A 64 -2.00 7.43 -16.52
CA HIS A 64 -1.50 8.07 -17.75
C HIS A 64 -2.56 8.31 -18.81
N ARG A 65 -3.68 7.58 -18.77
CA ARG A 65 -4.83 7.81 -19.63
C ARG A 65 -5.73 8.95 -19.14
N GLN A 66 -5.53 9.43 -17.91
CA GLN A 66 -6.35 10.49 -17.34
C GLN A 66 -5.84 11.89 -17.67
N PRO A 67 -6.73 12.89 -17.75
CA PRO A 67 -6.35 14.28 -17.91
C PRO A 67 -5.37 14.75 -16.82
N GLY A 68 -4.27 15.38 -17.25
CA GLY A 68 -3.23 15.86 -16.33
C GLY A 68 -2.45 14.74 -15.63
N LEU A 69 -2.52 13.51 -16.14
CA LEU A 69 -1.82 12.33 -15.62
C LEU A 69 -2.15 12.07 -14.13
N ARG A 70 -3.38 12.39 -13.69
CA ARG A 70 -3.78 12.27 -12.28
C ARG A 70 -5.19 11.75 -12.15
N PHE A 71 -5.50 11.15 -11.01
CA PHE A 71 -6.84 10.73 -10.67
C PHE A 71 -7.65 11.85 -10.03
N PRO A 72 -8.98 11.89 -10.27
CA PRO A 72 -9.88 12.66 -9.43
C PRO A 72 -9.75 12.22 -7.97
N LEU A 73 -9.87 13.16 -7.04
CA LEU A 73 -9.65 12.91 -5.61
C LEU A 73 -10.46 11.73 -5.05
N PRO A 74 -11.77 11.54 -5.37
CA PRO A 74 -12.52 10.38 -4.90
C PRO A 74 -11.95 9.04 -5.40
N VAL A 75 -11.40 9.00 -6.61
CA VAL A 75 -10.79 7.80 -7.21
C VAL A 75 -9.46 7.49 -6.52
N ALA A 76 -8.61 8.51 -6.32
CA ALA A 76 -7.36 8.36 -5.59
C ALA A 76 -7.60 7.90 -4.14
N ARG A 77 -8.60 8.48 -3.46
CA ARG A 77 -9.01 8.09 -2.09
C ARG A 77 -9.44 6.63 -2.02
N PHE A 78 -10.20 6.14 -2.99
CA PHE A 78 -10.65 4.75 -3.03
C PHE A 78 -9.47 3.78 -3.14
N TYR A 79 -8.61 3.94 -4.15
CA TYR A 79 -7.46 3.05 -4.33
C TYR A 79 -6.43 3.18 -3.20
N ALA A 80 -6.25 4.39 -2.66
CA ALA A 80 -5.41 4.58 -1.48
C ALA A 80 -5.96 3.80 -0.27
N ALA A 81 -7.28 3.72 -0.06
CA ALA A 81 -7.87 2.95 1.02
C ALA A 81 -7.66 1.44 0.87
N GLU A 82 -7.71 0.91 -0.35
CA GLU A 82 -7.42 -0.52 -0.61
C GLU A 82 -5.96 -0.88 -0.38
N VAL A 83 -5.05 -0.04 -0.88
CA VAL A 83 -3.61 -0.19 -0.65
C VAL A 83 -3.30 -0.10 0.85
N LEU A 84 -3.96 0.79 1.60
CA LEU A 84 -3.80 0.90 3.05
C LEU A 84 -4.15 -0.42 3.77
N LEU A 85 -5.25 -1.07 3.38
CA LEU A 85 -5.65 -2.37 3.94
C LEU A 85 -4.66 -3.48 3.57
N ALA A 86 -4.17 -3.48 2.33
CA ALA A 86 -3.16 -4.44 1.89
C ALA A 86 -1.85 -4.30 2.68
N LEU A 87 -1.36 -3.07 2.90
CA LEU A 87 -0.15 -2.81 3.69
C LEU A 87 -0.32 -3.16 5.16
N GLU A 88 -1.47 -2.84 5.77
CA GLU A 88 -1.77 -3.22 7.16
C GLU A 88 -1.72 -4.74 7.34
N TYR A 89 -2.28 -5.50 6.41
CA TYR A 89 -2.23 -6.96 6.44
C TYR A 89 -0.79 -7.48 6.30
N LEU A 90 0.00 -6.95 5.37
CA LEU A 90 1.41 -7.33 5.21
C LEU A 90 2.20 -7.05 6.49
N HIS A 91 2.04 -5.87 7.08
CA HIS A 91 2.68 -5.51 8.34
C HIS A 91 2.31 -6.48 9.47
N MET A 92 1.02 -6.88 9.56
CA MET A 92 0.54 -7.86 10.54
C MET A 92 1.25 -9.21 10.43
N LEU A 93 1.59 -9.62 9.21
CA LEU A 93 2.34 -10.85 8.94
C LEU A 93 3.85 -10.71 9.13
N GLY A 94 4.36 -9.53 9.52
CA GLY A 94 5.79 -9.31 9.62
C GLY A 94 6.45 -8.89 8.32
N ILE A 95 5.69 -8.51 7.29
CA ILE A 95 6.20 -8.25 5.95
C ILE A 95 6.23 -6.74 5.70
N VAL A 96 7.41 -6.20 5.41
CA VAL A 96 7.57 -4.82 4.89
C VAL A 96 7.69 -4.90 3.37
N TYR A 97 6.83 -4.18 2.64
CA TYR A 97 6.66 -4.33 1.20
C TYR A 97 7.79 -3.70 0.39
N ARG A 98 8.20 -2.46 0.71
CA ARG A 98 9.35 -1.70 0.18
C ARG A 98 9.39 -1.36 -1.31
N ASP A 99 8.38 -1.74 -2.10
CA ASP A 99 8.30 -1.37 -3.51
C ASP A 99 6.90 -0.88 -3.92
N LEU A 100 6.28 -0.07 -3.05
CA LEU A 100 5.01 0.57 -3.41
C LEU A 100 5.22 1.63 -4.48
N LYS A 101 4.51 1.47 -5.60
CA LYS A 101 4.41 2.39 -6.72
C LYS A 101 3.21 2.01 -7.62
N PRO A 102 2.63 2.92 -8.42
CA PRO A 102 1.45 2.62 -9.23
C PRO A 102 1.63 1.48 -10.23
N GLU A 103 2.85 1.19 -10.67
CA GLU A 103 3.20 0.09 -11.57
C GLU A 103 2.98 -1.28 -10.90
N ASN A 104 3.15 -1.36 -9.57
CA ASN A 104 2.99 -2.59 -8.81
C ASN A 104 1.58 -2.78 -8.24
N VAL A 105 0.65 -1.84 -8.50
CA VAL A 105 -0.75 -1.94 -8.11
C VAL A 105 -1.58 -2.30 -9.34
N LEU A 106 -1.93 -3.59 -9.46
CA LEU A 106 -2.68 -4.13 -10.58
C LEU A 106 -4.19 -3.98 -10.37
N ILE A 107 -4.96 -3.96 -11.45
CA ILE A 107 -6.42 -3.81 -11.44
C ILE A 107 -7.07 -5.12 -11.87
N ARG A 108 -7.88 -5.69 -10.99
CA ARG A 108 -8.66 -6.92 -11.21
C ARG A 108 -9.85 -6.66 -12.14
N SER A 109 -10.49 -7.72 -12.61
CA SER A 109 -11.65 -7.63 -13.52
C SER A 109 -12.89 -7.00 -12.87
N ASP A 110 -12.99 -7.04 -11.56
CA ASP A 110 -14.04 -6.39 -10.76
C ASP A 110 -13.73 -4.89 -10.49
N GLY A 111 -12.54 -4.42 -10.85
CA GLY A 111 -12.08 -3.04 -10.68
C GLY A 111 -11.35 -2.75 -9.36
N HIS A 112 -11.26 -3.74 -8.45
CA HIS A 112 -10.46 -3.66 -7.23
C HIS A 112 -8.97 -3.88 -7.52
N ILE A 113 -8.10 -3.47 -6.61
CA ILE A 113 -6.66 -3.65 -6.79
C ILE A 113 -6.15 -5.02 -6.33
N MET A 114 -4.97 -5.37 -6.85
CA MET A 114 -4.10 -6.43 -6.33
C MET A 114 -2.66 -5.90 -6.30
N LEU A 115 -2.02 -5.87 -5.13
CA LEU A 115 -0.57 -5.58 -5.07
C LEU A 115 0.22 -6.71 -5.74
N SER A 116 1.35 -6.38 -6.34
CA SER A 116 2.22 -7.33 -7.03
C SER A 116 3.70 -7.07 -6.74
N ASP A 117 4.58 -7.96 -7.17
CA ASP A 117 6.04 -7.84 -7.04
C ASP A 117 6.55 -7.75 -5.58
N PHE A 118 6.74 -8.90 -4.95
CA PHE A 118 7.24 -9.01 -3.56
C PHE A 118 8.74 -9.31 -3.50
N ASP A 119 9.47 -9.11 -4.61
CA ASP A 119 10.88 -9.47 -4.75
C ASP A 119 11.81 -8.60 -3.86
N LEU A 120 11.35 -7.41 -3.48
CA LEU A 120 12.03 -6.47 -2.59
C LEU A 120 11.52 -6.50 -1.15
N SER A 121 10.48 -7.27 -0.85
CA SER A 121 9.89 -7.31 0.49
C SER A 121 10.84 -7.90 1.54
N LEU A 122 10.64 -7.51 2.79
CA LEU A 122 11.43 -7.96 3.94
C LEU A 122 10.52 -8.68 4.93
N GLU A 123 10.85 -9.93 5.22
CA GLU A 123 10.22 -10.71 6.28
C GLU A 123 10.90 -10.38 7.63
N SER A 124 10.09 -10.18 8.67
CA SER A 124 10.51 -9.91 10.03
C SER A 124 9.50 -10.50 11.03
N ALA A 125 9.83 -10.46 12.31
CA ALA A 125 8.86 -10.79 13.36
C ALA A 125 7.88 -9.62 13.55
N ALA A 126 6.58 -9.92 13.54
CA ALA A 126 5.53 -9.01 14.01
C ALA A 126 4.93 -9.54 15.31
N ALA A 127 4.53 -8.61 16.19
CA ALA A 127 3.78 -8.90 17.39
C ALA A 127 2.55 -7.98 17.42
N PRO A 128 1.52 -8.27 16.60
CA PRO A 128 0.34 -7.45 16.55
C PRO A 128 -0.33 -7.39 17.92
N SER A 129 -0.74 -6.19 18.34
CA SER A 129 -1.28 -5.91 19.67
C SER A 129 -2.50 -5.00 19.60
N VAL A 130 -3.30 -4.99 20.67
CA VAL A 130 -4.39 -4.02 20.84
C VAL A 130 -4.05 -3.16 22.04
N GLU A 131 -3.76 -1.88 21.80
CA GLU A 131 -3.46 -0.91 22.84
C GLU A 131 -4.66 -0.03 23.14
N ILE A 132 -4.73 0.46 24.38
CA ILE A 132 -5.80 1.35 24.85
C ILE A 132 -5.24 2.77 24.88
N SER A 133 -5.64 3.62 23.94
CA SER A 133 -5.24 5.04 23.96
C SER A 133 -5.99 5.76 25.08
N GLY A 134 -5.24 6.34 26.04
CA GLY A 134 -5.79 7.17 27.13
C GLY A 134 -5.50 6.71 28.56
N ALA A 135 -4.75 5.63 28.77
CA ALA A 135 -4.30 5.22 30.11
C ALA A 135 -3.10 6.09 30.56
N GLY A 136 -3.38 7.35 30.93
CA GLY A 136 -2.58 8.00 31.97
C GLY A 136 -2.78 7.24 33.27
N CYS A 137 -1.68 6.99 33.99
CA CYS A 137 -1.62 6.19 35.21
C CYS A 137 -2.76 6.49 36.20
N SER A 138 -3.58 5.49 36.50
CA SER A 138 -4.21 5.29 37.81
C SER A 138 -4.63 3.82 37.92
N ASP A 139 -4.16 3.19 38.99
CA ASP A 139 -4.29 1.78 39.34
C ASP A 139 -5.74 1.25 39.33
N ASP A 140 -5.82 -0.07 39.08
CA ASP A 140 -6.89 -1.01 39.44
C ASP A 140 -8.36 -0.64 39.14
N GLU A 141 -8.85 -1.00 37.96
CA GLU A 141 -10.20 -1.54 37.82
C GLU A 141 -10.24 -2.73 36.84
N VAL A 142 -10.57 -3.90 37.39
CA VAL A 142 -10.85 -5.13 36.63
C VAL A 142 -12.16 -4.95 35.87
N ILE A 143 -12.09 -4.65 34.57
CA ILE A 143 -13.29 -4.58 33.72
C ILE A 143 -13.64 -5.98 33.23
N THR A 144 -14.64 -6.60 33.86
CA THR A 144 -15.27 -7.84 33.42
C THR A 144 -15.97 -7.64 32.06
N THR A 145 -15.54 -8.35 31.03
CA THR A 145 -16.23 -8.43 29.74
C THR A 145 -17.37 -9.45 29.81
N SER A 146 -18.61 -9.01 30.03
CA SER A 146 -19.80 -9.86 29.88
C SER A 146 -20.60 -9.50 28.63
N CYS A 147 -20.88 -10.51 27.79
CA CYS A 147 -21.69 -10.42 26.59
C CYS A 147 -23.17 -10.75 26.88
N PHE A 148 -23.90 -9.88 27.57
CA PHE A 148 -25.37 -9.96 27.65
C PHE A 148 -26.00 -8.56 27.50
N PRO A 149 -27.15 -8.43 26.81
CA PRO A 149 -27.80 -7.14 26.60
C PRO A 149 -28.84 -6.87 27.69
N ASP A 150 -28.47 -6.11 28.72
CA ASP A 150 -29.46 -5.56 29.65
C ASP A 150 -29.92 -4.18 29.16
N LEU A 151 -31.11 -4.20 28.54
CA LEU A 151 -32.00 -3.05 28.47
C LEU A 151 -32.27 -2.54 29.89
N PHE A 152 -31.98 -1.27 30.21
CA PHE A 152 -32.84 -0.35 30.97
C PHE A 152 -32.12 1.02 31.13
N PHE A 153 -32.91 2.08 31.03
CA PHE A 153 -32.52 3.49 30.89
C PHE A 153 -31.62 4.07 32.00
N ARG A 154 -30.60 4.86 31.63
CA ARG A 154 -30.24 6.13 32.30
C ARG A 154 -29.28 7.00 31.48
N SER A 155 -29.58 8.29 31.46
CA SER A 155 -28.88 9.36 30.73
C SER A 155 -27.78 10.01 31.58
N LYS A 156 -26.79 10.59 30.88
CA LYS A 156 -25.71 11.52 31.29
C LYS A 156 -24.41 10.93 31.86
N ASN A 157 -23.48 10.66 30.93
CA ASN A 157 -22.10 11.17 30.84
C ASN A 157 -21.35 10.18 29.95
N VAL A 158 -21.22 10.50 28.66
CA VAL A 158 -20.36 9.73 27.76
C VAL A 158 -18.92 10.07 28.11
N ALA A 159 -18.41 9.46 29.18
CA ALA A 159 -16.98 9.30 29.36
C ALA A 159 -16.47 8.68 28.05
N SER A 160 -15.53 9.36 27.38
CA SER A 160 -14.91 8.88 26.15
C SER A 160 -14.41 7.46 26.41
N ARG A 161 -15.10 6.46 25.85
CA ARG A 161 -14.64 5.07 25.94
C ARG A 161 -13.21 5.06 25.41
N PRO A 162 -12.27 4.44 26.13
CA PRO A 162 -10.89 4.49 25.71
C PRO A 162 -10.78 3.77 24.36
N SER A 163 -10.22 4.46 23.37
CA SER A 163 -10.16 3.93 22.01
C SER A 163 -9.13 2.81 21.97
N ARG A 164 -9.60 1.59 21.72
CA ARG A 164 -8.74 0.44 21.44
C ARG A 164 -8.20 0.55 20.02
N GLN A 165 -6.88 0.61 19.87
CA GLN A 165 -6.20 0.68 18.58
C GLN A 165 -5.47 -0.62 18.34
N PHE A 166 -5.71 -1.21 17.17
CA PHE A 166 -4.99 -2.38 16.70
C PHE A 166 -3.68 -1.93 16.04
N ILE A 167 -2.56 -2.50 16.49
CA ILE A 167 -1.22 -2.18 16.01
C ILE A 167 -0.66 -3.44 15.37
N ALA A 168 -0.27 -3.34 14.10
CA ALA A 168 0.22 -4.46 13.31
C ALA A 168 1.67 -4.27 12.84
N GLU A 169 2.40 -3.28 13.35
CA GLU A 169 3.71 -2.93 12.79
C GLU A 169 4.79 -3.99 13.08
N PRO A 170 5.64 -4.34 12.10
CA PRO A 170 6.76 -5.25 12.31
C PRO A 170 7.91 -4.48 12.98
N VAL A 171 7.78 -4.24 14.29
CA VAL A 171 8.68 -3.39 15.09
C VAL A 171 10.13 -3.87 15.06
N ALA A 172 10.35 -5.18 14.83
CA ALA A 172 11.67 -5.80 14.74
C ALA A 172 12.33 -5.67 13.36
N ALA A 173 11.62 -5.17 12.33
CA ALA A 173 12.17 -5.06 10.98
C ALA A 173 13.33 -4.06 10.95
N ARG A 174 14.51 -4.54 10.58
CA ARG A 174 15.73 -3.73 10.43
C ARG A 174 16.47 -4.18 9.18
N SER A 175 16.73 -3.24 8.28
CA SER A 175 17.49 -3.46 7.06
C SER A 175 18.38 -2.25 6.76
N ASN A 176 19.50 -2.48 6.07
CA ASN A 176 20.38 -1.45 5.53
C ASN A 176 20.49 -1.52 3.99
N SER A 177 19.67 -2.35 3.33
CA SER A 177 19.72 -2.52 1.88
C SER A 177 19.11 -1.31 1.17
N PHE A 178 19.83 -0.74 0.20
CA PHE A 178 19.26 0.24 -0.72
C PHE A 178 18.44 -0.45 -1.80
N VAL A 179 17.12 -0.48 -1.62
CA VAL A 179 16.15 -1.10 -2.55
C VAL A 179 14.95 -0.19 -2.76
N GLY A 180 14.22 -0.41 -3.85
CA GLY A 180 13.04 0.36 -4.25
C GLY A 180 13.31 1.25 -5.45
N THR A 181 12.27 1.96 -5.88
CA THR A 181 12.34 2.94 -6.96
C THR A 181 12.81 4.28 -6.41
N HIS A 182 13.86 4.90 -6.99
CA HIS A 182 14.54 6.06 -6.39
C HIS A 182 13.61 7.18 -5.94
N GLU A 183 12.52 7.47 -6.66
CA GLU A 183 11.55 8.51 -6.33
C GLU A 183 10.66 8.18 -5.11
N TYR A 184 10.55 6.90 -4.77
CA TYR A 184 9.73 6.35 -3.68
C TYR A 184 10.53 6.01 -2.42
N VAL A 185 11.85 6.01 -2.52
CA VAL A 185 12.76 5.68 -1.42
C VAL A 185 12.64 6.70 -0.29
N ALA A 186 12.54 6.22 0.95
CA ALA A 186 12.47 7.08 2.14
C ALA A 186 13.82 7.75 2.46
N PRO A 187 13.83 8.91 3.17
CA PRO A 187 15.07 9.64 3.47
C PRO A 187 16.12 8.83 4.23
N GLU A 188 15.69 7.98 5.16
CA GLU A 188 16.57 7.07 5.90
C GLU A 188 17.24 6.03 4.98
N VAL A 189 16.53 5.54 3.97
CA VAL A 189 17.09 4.62 2.96
C VAL A 189 18.02 5.38 2.01
N ALA A 190 17.63 6.59 1.58
CA ALA A 190 18.44 7.46 0.73
C ALA A 190 19.77 7.87 1.40
N ALA A 191 19.76 8.02 2.74
CA ALA A 191 20.94 8.29 3.55
C ALA A 191 21.77 7.03 3.88
N GLY A 192 21.35 5.84 3.43
CA GLY A 192 22.03 4.58 3.74
C GLY A 192 21.90 4.16 5.22
N GLN A 193 20.91 4.67 5.93
CA GLN A 193 20.65 4.36 7.34
C GLN A 193 19.85 3.06 7.48
N VAL A 194 19.91 2.49 8.69
CA VAL A 194 19.04 1.37 9.06
C VAL A 194 17.59 1.84 9.07
N HIS A 195 16.72 1.05 8.45
CA HIS A 195 15.30 1.36 8.28
C HIS A 195 14.42 0.16 8.64
N GLY A 196 13.16 0.46 9.00
CA GLY A 196 12.12 -0.51 9.35
C GLY A 196 10.85 -0.31 8.53
N SER A 197 9.67 -0.64 9.07
CA SER A 197 8.38 -0.55 8.35
C SER A 197 7.96 0.86 7.95
N ALA A 198 8.47 1.89 8.64
CA ALA A 198 8.12 3.28 8.35
C ALA A 198 8.41 3.73 6.90
N VAL A 199 9.25 2.99 6.17
CA VAL A 199 9.52 3.24 4.74
C VAL A 199 8.29 3.03 3.86
N ASP A 200 7.40 2.11 4.23
CA ASP A 200 6.16 1.85 3.47
C ASP A 200 5.17 3.01 3.65
N TRP A 201 5.12 3.63 4.83
CA TRP A 201 4.31 4.83 5.07
C TRP A 201 4.82 6.05 4.31
N TRP A 202 6.15 6.18 4.14
CA TRP A 202 6.72 7.18 3.24
C TRP A 202 6.33 6.91 1.79
N ALA A 203 6.55 5.69 1.31
CA ALA A 203 6.21 5.30 -0.06
C ALA A 203 4.71 5.49 -0.34
N TYR A 204 3.85 5.24 0.65
CA TYR A 204 2.41 5.50 0.59
C TYR A 204 2.08 6.98 0.43
N GLY A 205 2.84 7.87 1.08
CA GLY A 205 2.73 9.32 0.89
C GLY A 205 3.15 9.76 -0.52
N ILE A 206 4.24 9.21 -1.07
CA ILE A 206 4.70 9.48 -2.44
C ILE A 206 3.65 8.98 -3.44
N PHE A 207 3.17 7.75 -3.25
CA PHE A 207 2.12 7.12 -4.05
C PHE A 207 0.87 8.00 -4.12
N LEU A 208 0.32 8.43 -2.97
CA LEU A 208 -0.86 9.28 -2.92
C LEU A 208 -0.62 10.64 -3.59
N TYR A 209 0.55 11.24 -3.40
CA TYR A 209 0.92 12.49 -4.07
C TYR A 209 0.94 12.28 -5.59
N GLU A 210 1.53 11.21 -6.10
CA GLU A 210 1.58 10.92 -7.53
C GLU A 210 0.17 10.68 -8.12
N LEU A 211 -0.70 9.97 -7.40
CA LEU A 211 -2.08 9.78 -7.84
C LEU A 211 -2.83 11.10 -8.00
N LEU A 212 -2.60 12.09 -7.12
CA LEU A 212 -3.32 13.36 -7.08
C LEU A 212 -2.69 14.47 -7.92
N TYR A 213 -1.37 14.44 -8.12
CA TYR A 213 -0.63 15.51 -8.79
C TYR A 213 0.08 15.07 -10.06
N GLY A 214 0.05 13.77 -10.38
CA GLY A 214 0.56 13.19 -11.63
C GLY A 214 2.08 13.13 -11.75
N ARG A 215 2.80 13.49 -10.69
CA ARG A 215 4.26 13.47 -10.57
C ARG A 215 4.64 13.18 -9.13
N THR A 216 5.86 12.71 -8.88
CA THR A 216 6.40 12.59 -7.52
C THR A 216 6.91 13.96 -7.01
N PRO A 217 6.96 14.18 -5.69
CA PRO A 217 7.30 15.50 -5.13
C PRO A 217 8.80 15.83 -5.18
N PHE A 218 9.67 14.84 -5.32
CA PHE A 218 11.13 15.00 -5.19
C PHE A 218 11.93 14.58 -6.44
N ALA A 219 11.27 14.21 -7.55
CA ALA A 219 11.95 13.86 -8.79
C ALA A 219 12.96 14.93 -9.23
N GLY A 220 14.18 14.49 -9.55
CA GLY A 220 15.22 15.28 -10.19
C GLY A 220 15.59 14.71 -11.57
N PRO A 221 16.46 15.40 -12.32
CA PRO A 221 16.90 14.96 -13.66
C PRO A 221 17.78 13.70 -13.63
N THR A 222 18.39 13.37 -12.48
CA THR A 222 19.17 12.14 -12.27
C THR A 222 18.75 11.48 -10.96
N ASN A 223 19.10 10.20 -10.80
CA ASN A 223 18.83 9.47 -9.55
C ASN A 223 19.50 10.16 -8.36
N GLU A 224 20.73 10.65 -8.50
CA GLU A 224 21.47 11.36 -7.45
C GLU A 224 20.78 12.67 -7.07
N ALA A 225 20.28 13.41 -8.07
CA ALA A 225 19.51 14.63 -7.83
C ALA A 225 18.19 14.33 -7.11
N THR A 226 17.50 13.26 -7.48
CA THR A 226 16.29 12.79 -6.79
C THR A 226 16.58 12.44 -5.34
N LEU A 227 17.64 11.67 -5.05
CA LEU A 227 18.03 11.32 -3.68
C LEU A 227 18.42 12.58 -2.88
N HIS A 228 19.14 13.51 -3.49
CA HIS A 228 19.46 14.79 -2.86
C HIS A 228 18.19 15.58 -2.51
N ASN A 229 17.20 15.63 -3.41
CA ASN A 229 15.91 16.28 -3.16
C ASN A 229 15.13 15.59 -2.02
N ILE A 230 15.06 14.26 -2.03
CA ILE A 230 14.44 13.47 -0.95
C ILE A 230 15.03 13.83 0.41
N LEU A 231 16.35 14.07 0.49
CA LEU A 231 17.02 14.47 1.73
C LEU A 231 16.80 15.95 2.07
N ARG A 232 16.87 16.86 1.09
CA ARG A 232 17.02 18.31 1.36
C ARG A 232 15.83 19.19 0.99
N LEU A 233 15.10 18.85 -0.06
CA LEU A 233 13.99 19.68 -0.57
C LEU A 233 12.79 19.59 0.39
N PRO A 234 12.21 20.72 0.84
CA PRO A 234 10.93 20.69 1.56
C PRO A 234 9.80 20.23 0.64
N LEU A 235 8.78 19.59 1.21
CA LEU A 235 7.58 19.23 0.47
C LEU A 235 6.86 20.50 -0.03
N GLY A 236 6.60 20.56 -1.33
CA GLY A 236 5.78 21.58 -1.95
C GLY A 236 4.58 20.96 -2.65
N PHE A 237 3.47 21.70 -2.73
CA PHE A 237 2.29 21.31 -3.51
C PHE A 237 2.15 22.25 -4.72
N PRO A 238 1.70 21.76 -5.89
CA PRO A 238 1.36 22.64 -7.01
C PRO A 238 0.31 23.67 -6.58
N GLN A 239 0.45 24.89 -7.08
CA GLN A 239 -0.49 25.98 -6.81
C GLN A 239 -1.88 25.59 -7.33
N ALA A 240 -2.94 25.94 -6.60
CA ALA A 240 -4.32 25.61 -6.96
C ALA A 240 -4.64 26.17 -8.36
N MET A 241 -4.87 25.30 -9.34
CA MET A 241 -5.10 25.72 -10.73
C MET A 241 -6.58 25.99 -11.02
N GLY A 242 -7.45 26.02 -10.00
CA GLY A 242 -8.87 26.33 -10.14
C GLY A 242 -9.67 26.31 -8.83
N ALA A 243 -10.94 26.74 -8.91
CA ALA A 243 -11.84 26.92 -7.77
C ALA A 243 -12.14 25.64 -6.96
N GLY A 244 -11.88 24.44 -7.51
CA GLY A 244 -12.06 23.15 -6.81
C GLY A 244 -10.86 22.69 -5.96
N ASP A 245 -9.69 23.33 -6.06
CA ASP A 245 -8.47 22.93 -5.32
C ASP A 245 -8.41 23.47 -3.87
N HIS A 246 -9.43 24.23 -3.45
CA HIS A 246 -9.57 24.82 -2.11
C HIS A 246 -10.63 24.14 -1.24
N ASP A 247 -11.18 23.02 -1.69
CA ASP A 247 -12.14 22.24 -0.90
C ASP A 247 -11.47 21.61 0.34
N ALA A 248 -12.26 21.39 1.39
CA ALA A 248 -11.86 20.74 2.63
C ALA A 248 -11.24 19.35 2.37
N ASP A 249 -11.72 18.63 1.35
CA ASP A 249 -11.18 17.33 0.93
C ASP A 249 -9.76 17.44 0.38
N SER A 250 -9.47 18.49 -0.40
CA SER A 250 -8.13 18.78 -0.92
C SER A 250 -7.18 19.20 0.21
N ALA A 251 -7.67 19.97 1.19
CA ALA A 251 -6.90 20.29 2.40
C ALA A 251 -6.59 19.03 3.23
N ALA A 252 -7.56 18.13 3.38
CA ALA A 252 -7.37 16.86 4.07
C ALA A 252 -6.35 15.96 3.33
N ALA A 253 -6.38 15.92 2.00
CA ALA A 253 -5.38 15.18 1.21
C ALA A 253 -3.96 15.72 1.42
N ARG A 254 -3.78 17.05 1.33
CA ARG A 254 -2.49 17.72 1.59
C ARG A 254 -2.01 17.51 3.03
N GLY A 255 -2.93 17.52 4.00
CA GLY A 255 -2.65 17.23 5.41
C GLY A 255 -2.12 15.82 5.61
N LEU A 256 -2.77 14.81 5.01
CA LEU A 256 -2.32 13.43 5.07
C LEU A 256 -0.93 13.24 4.46
N ILE A 257 -0.73 13.76 3.25
CA ILE A 257 0.57 13.66 2.56
C ILE A 257 1.67 14.35 3.37
N SER A 258 1.39 15.52 3.92
CA SER A 258 2.36 16.26 4.75
C SER A 258 2.78 15.46 5.99
N ALA A 259 1.83 14.75 6.61
CA ALA A 259 2.10 13.93 7.79
C ALA A 259 2.86 12.62 7.48
N LEU A 260 2.67 12.06 6.28
CA LEU A 260 3.39 10.87 5.79
C LEU A 260 4.78 11.19 5.24
N LEU A 261 4.98 12.37 4.66
CA LEU A 261 6.25 12.80 4.07
C LEU A 261 7.11 13.60 5.06
N VAL A 262 6.98 13.30 6.35
CA VAL A 262 7.90 13.75 7.40
C VAL A 262 9.21 12.94 7.27
N LYS A 263 10.32 13.67 7.14
CA LYS A 263 11.63 13.04 6.87
C LYS A 263 12.16 12.21 8.03
N VAL A 264 11.88 12.62 9.27
CA VAL A 264 12.26 11.88 10.48
C VAL A 264 11.24 10.76 10.72
N PRO A 265 11.61 9.46 10.65
CA PRO A 265 10.66 8.37 10.75
C PRO A 265 9.83 8.38 12.04
N ALA A 266 10.43 8.69 13.19
CA ALA A 266 9.72 8.71 14.48
C ALA A 266 8.55 9.72 14.54
N ASN A 267 8.60 10.78 13.73
CA ASN A 267 7.56 11.81 13.67
C ASN A 267 6.58 11.60 12.50
N ARG A 268 6.79 10.55 11.70
CA ARG A 268 6.00 10.24 10.50
C ARG A 268 4.72 9.51 10.90
N LEU A 269 3.60 9.95 10.35
CA LEU A 269 2.29 9.29 10.54
C LEU A 269 2.39 7.81 10.15
N GLY A 270 1.81 6.94 10.98
CA GLY A 270 1.89 5.48 10.84
C GLY A 270 3.04 4.83 11.61
N SER A 271 4.01 5.61 12.10
CA SER A 271 5.17 5.01 12.79
C SER A 271 4.90 4.57 14.23
N ARG A 272 3.81 5.03 14.86
CA ARG A 272 3.43 4.62 16.22
C ARG A 272 2.32 3.58 16.22
N TYR A 273 1.19 3.86 15.57
CA TYR A 273 0.02 2.98 15.54
C TYR A 273 -0.29 2.40 14.15
N GLY A 274 0.65 2.47 13.21
CA GLY A 274 0.49 1.87 11.88
C GLY A 274 -0.70 2.43 11.10
N ALA A 275 -1.39 1.55 10.38
CA ALA A 275 -2.56 1.89 9.60
C ALA A 275 -3.71 2.49 10.43
N ALA A 276 -3.80 2.22 11.73
CA ALA A 276 -4.88 2.73 12.58
C ALA A 276 -4.91 4.27 12.63
N GLU A 277 -3.73 4.91 12.68
CA GLU A 277 -3.61 6.37 12.58
C GLU A 277 -4.17 6.89 11.25
N LEU A 278 -3.74 6.27 10.15
CA LEU A 278 -4.11 6.68 8.80
C LEU A 278 -5.62 6.57 8.58
N LYS A 279 -6.25 5.47 9.03
CA LYS A 279 -7.70 5.23 8.90
C LYS A 279 -8.55 6.29 9.60
N THR A 280 -8.04 6.93 10.65
CA THR A 280 -8.75 8.00 11.37
C THR A 280 -8.58 9.38 10.74
N HIS A 281 -7.69 9.52 9.76
CA HIS A 281 -7.38 10.81 9.14
C HIS A 281 -8.60 11.37 8.37
N PRO A 282 -8.87 12.70 8.41
CA PRO A 282 -10.01 13.31 7.71
C PRO A 282 -10.09 13.01 6.21
N PHE A 283 -8.96 12.69 5.57
CA PHE A 283 -8.92 12.29 4.16
C PHE A 283 -9.77 11.05 3.87
N PHE A 284 -9.88 10.11 4.82
CA PHE A 284 -10.69 8.90 4.70
C PHE A 284 -12.08 9.03 5.33
N LYS A 285 -12.53 10.25 5.67
CA LYS A 285 -13.86 10.47 6.23
C LYS A 285 -14.93 9.88 5.30
N GLY A 286 -15.80 9.05 5.88
CA GLY A 286 -16.89 8.38 5.15
C GLY A 286 -16.51 7.05 4.50
N ILE A 287 -15.23 6.66 4.51
CA ILE A 287 -14.83 5.31 4.08
C ILE A 287 -15.14 4.32 5.20
N ASN A 288 -15.88 3.26 4.85
CA ASN A 288 -16.03 2.09 5.72
C ASN A 288 -15.01 1.02 5.32
N PHE A 289 -13.88 1.00 6.01
CA PHE A 289 -12.78 0.06 5.75
C PHE A 289 -13.22 -1.42 5.79
N ALA A 290 -14.17 -1.78 6.66
CA ALA A 290 -14.66 -3.16 6.76
C ALA A 290 -15.46 -3.62 5.54
N LEU A 291 -16.00 -2.67 4.76
CA LEU A 291 -16.81 -2.94 3.57
C LEU A 291 -16.06 -2.64 2.26
N MET A 292 -14.76 -2.34 2.30
CA MET A 292 -14.01 -1.94 1.10
C MET A 292 -14.09 -2.99 -0.02
N ARG A 293 -13.95 -4.27 0.32
CA ARG A 293 -14.07 -5.38 -0.65
C ARG A 293 -15.44 -5.44 -1.36
N SER A 294 -16.49 -4.97 -0.71
CA SER A 294 -17.86 -4.98 -1.26
C SER A 294 -18.27 -3.62 -1.82
N SER A 295 -17.43 -2.61 -1.66
CA SER A 295 -17.70 -1.26 -2.15
C SER A 295 -17.48 -1.22 -3.65
N ARG A 296 -18.38 -0.57 -4.38
CA ARG A 296 -18.27 -0.48 -5.85
C ARG A 296 -17.02 0.33 -6.23
N PRO A 297 -16.09 -0.22 -7.03
CA PRO A 297 -14.95 0.54 -7.52
C PRO A 297 -15.37 1.75 -8.36
N PRO A 298 -14.54 2.81 -8.38
CA PRO A 298 -14.84 4.01 -9.14
C PRO A 298 -14.98 3.70 -10.64
N ALA A 299 -16.08 4.17 -11.23
CA ALA A 299 -16.31 4.02 -12.67
C ALA A 299 -15.35 4.95 -13.44
N MET A 300 -14.36 4.36 -14.10
CA MET A 300 -13.41 5.07 -14.96
C MET A 300 -13.72 4.70 -16.42
N ARG A 301 -13.90 5.71 -17.29
CA ARG A 301 -14.31 5.52 -18.70
C ARG A 301 -13.41 4.57 -19.50
N ASP A 302 -12.17 4.33 -19.04
CA ASP A 302 -11.18 3.49 -19.72
C ASP A 302 -10.94 2.12 -19.08
N LEU A 303 -11.62 1.78 -17.98
CA LEU A 303 -11.56 0.42 -17.42
C LEU A 303 -12.23 -0.57 -18.39
N ASP A 304 -13.33 -0.16 -19.02
CA ASP A 304 -14.13 -0.99 -19.93
C ASP A 304 -13.43 -1.29 -21.26
N ARG A 305 -12.51 -0.42 -21.70
CA ARG A 305 -11.75 -0.64 -22.96
C ARG A 305 -10.72 -1.76 -22.84
N ALA A 306 -10.16 -1.99 -21.66
CA ALA A 306 -9.27 -3.13 -21.42
C ALA A 306 -10.02 -4.47 -21.51
N VAL A 307 -11.32 -4.48 -21.19
CA VAL A 307 -12.19 -5.66 -21.31
C VAL A 307 -12.59 -5.94 -22.76
N SER A 308 -12.52 -4.93 -23.64
CA SER A 308 -12.97 -5.02 -25.04
C SER A 308 -11.99 -5.71 -26.01
N CYS A 309 -10.75 -6.05 -25.60
CA CYS A 309 -9.89 -6.95 -26.37
C CYS A 309 -10.31 -8.42 -26.19
N ARG A 310 -11.58 -8.71 -26.49
CA ARG A 310 -12.11 -10.07 -26.69
C ARG A 310 -12.48 -10.25 -28.15
N GLU A 311 -11.49 -10.22 -29.03
CA GLU A 311 -11.60 -11.09 -30.21
C GLU A 311 -11.38 -12.52 -29.70
N ARG A 312 -12.44 -13.35 -29.80
CA ARG A 312 -12.35 -14.77 -29.47
C ARG A 312 -11.21 -15.36 -30.31
N PRO A 313 -10.15 -15.95 -29.71
CA PRO A 313 -9.24 -16.76 -30.50
C PRO A 313 -10.06 -17.92 -31.09
N LYS A 314 -10.01 -18.08 -32.41
CA LYS A 314 -10.50 -19.30 -33.07
C LYS A 314 -9.83 -20.50 -32.39
N PRO A 315 -10.55 -21.59 -32.11
CA PRO A 315 -9.95 -22.76 -31.52
C PRO A 315 -8.85 -23.26 -32.45
N LEU A 316 -7.60 -23.19 -31.99
CA LEU A 316 -6.48 -23.88 -32.63
C LEU A 316 -6.71 -25.37 -32.38
N SER A 317 -6.94 -26.11 -33.47
CA SER A 317 -6.89 -27.56 -33.46
C SER A 317 -5.49 -27.98 -33.03
N PHE A 318 -5.39 -28.63 -31.87
CA PHE A 318 -4.17 -29.33 -31.47
C PHE A 318 -4.20 -30.70 -32.15
N ASP A 319 -3.46 -30.84 -33.24
CA ASP A 319 -3.10 -32.15 -33.77
C ASP A 319 -1.98 -32.73 -32.90
N CYS A 320 -2.28 -33.86 -32.28
CA CYS A 320 -1.37 -34.63 -31.44
C CYS A 320 -0.33 -35.35 -32.30
N PHE A 321 0.94 -35.27 -31.91
CA PHE A 321 1.94 -36.32 -32.11
C PHE A 321 2.47 -36.74 -30.73
#